data_AF-A0A0Q7AAW5-F1
#
_entry.id   AF-A0A0Q7AAW5-F1
#
_cell.length_a   1.000
_cell.length_b   1.000
_cell.length_c   1.000
_cell.angle_alpha   90.00
_cell.angle_beta   90.00
_cell.angle_gamma   90.00
#
_symmetry.space_group_name_H-M   'P 1'
#
loop_
_entity.id
_entity.type
_entity.pdbx_description
1 polymer ?
#
loop_
_entity_poly.entity_id
_entity_poly.type
_entity_poly.pdbx_seq_one_letter_code
_entity_poly.pdbx_strand_id
1 'polypeptide(L)'
;MILLISDLHLEEERPDITRAFLDLLATRARSAQALYILGDFFEAWIGDDAMTPFQRSICQALRELSDSGTAIFLMHGNRDFMLGQAFCKAAGCTLLKDPSVVQFNGEPVLLMHGDSLCTRDEGYMKLRRWLRNPVTLFVLRHLPLGSRQKLARKLRSESRTQTRMKANDIVDVTPEEIPRIMQQYGVKTLIHGHTHRPAIHKLQLGEHAARRIVLGDWDKQGWALQVDEQGFALAPFGFGNAQLALPGA
;
A
#
# COMPACT_ATOMS: atom_id res chain seq x y z
N MET A 1 -4.43 14.54 13.35
CA MET A 1 -3.31 13.86 12.68
C MET A 1 -3.84 12.66 11.90
N ILE A 2 -3.35 12.47 10.67
CA ILE A 2 -3.61 11.33 9.77
C ILE A 2 -2.26 10.68 9.46
N LEU A 3 -2.24 9.36 9.31
CA LEU A 3 -1.06 8.61 8.88
C LEU A 3 -1.30 7.92 7.54
N LEU A 4 -0.28 7.89 6.68
CA LEU A 4 -0.29 7.13 5.44
C LEU A 4 0.97 6.26 5.33
N ILE A 5 0.78 5.00 4.95
CA ILE A 5 1.82 3.98 4.76
C ILE A 5 1.52 3.15 3.50
N SER A 6 2.51 2.44 2.97
CA SER A 6 2.36 1.47 1.87
C SER A 6 3.59 0.55 1.83
N ASP A 7 3.57 -0.44 0.92
CA ASP A 7 4.74 -1.24 0.56
C ASP A 7 5.42 -1.88 1.79
N LEU A 8 4.58 -2.46 2.67
CA LEU A 8 5.02 -3.14 3.88
C LEU A 8 5.51 -4.54 3.57
N HIS A 9 4.85 -5.22 2.63
CA HIS A 9 5.13 -6.61 2.27
C HIS A 9 5.10 -7.56 3.48
N LEU A 10 4.09 -7.43 4.35
CA LEU A 10 3.96 -8.29 5.53
C LEU A 10 3.93 -9.77 5.12
N GLU A 11 4.84 -10.54 5.70
CA GLU A 11 4.97 -12.00 5.54
C GLU A 11 5.55 -12.64 6.82
N GLU A 12 5.32 -13.94 6.98
CA GLU A 12 5.70 -14.71 8.17
C GLU A 12 7.22 -14.71 8.38
N GLU A 13 7.97 -14.66 7.28
CA GLU A 13 9.43 -14.68 7.23
C GLU A 13 10.07 -13.30 7.52
N ARG A 14 9.26 -12.24 7.72
CA ARG A 14 9.70 -10.87 8.06
C ARG A 14 9.12 -10.39 9.40
N PRO A 15 9.48 -11.05 10.53
CA PRO A 15 8.96 -10.67 11.84
C PRO A 15 9.46 -9.29 12.32
N ASP A 16 10.56 -8.80 11.76
CA ASP A 16 11.10 -7.46 11.98
C ASP A 16 10.12 -6.37 11.50
N ILE A 17 9.63 -6.49 10.25
CA ILE A 17 8.62 -5.59 9.68
C ILE A 17 7.32 -5.70 10.48
N THR A 18 6.89 -6.93 10.77
CA THR A 18 5.67 -7.18 11.56
C THR A 18 5.73 -6.49 12.92
N ARG A 19 6.85 -6.62 13.66
CA ARG A 19 7.01 -5.97 14.96
C ARG A 19 6.94 -4.45 14.85
N ALA A 20 7.63 -3.87 13.86
CA ALA A 20 7.59 -2.42 13.62
C ALA A 20 6.18 -1.93 13.27
N PHE A 21 5.43 -2.72 12.50
CA PHE A 21 4.06 -2.39 12.14
C PHE A 21 3.14 -2.43 13.37
N LEU A 22 3.22 -3.49 14.18
CA LEU A 22 2.44 -3.61 15.41
C LEU A 22 2.78 -2.50 16.41
N ASP A 23 4.05 -2.10 16.52
CA ASP A 23 4.47 -0.96 17.34
C ASP A 23 3.89 0.37 16.82
N LEU A 24 3.90 0.60 15.50
CA LEU A 24 3.23 1.75 14.89
C LEU A 24 1.73 1.77 15.25
N LEU A 25 1.05 0.62 15.18
CA LEU A 25 -0.36 0.50 15.53
C LEU A 25 -0.61 0.84 17.00
N ALA A 26 0.19 0.26 17.91
CA ALA A 26 0.04 0.43 19.34
C ALA A 26 0.37 1.86 19.83
N THR A 27 1.19 2.59 19.08
CA THR A 27 1.68 3.93 19.44
C THR A 27 1.05 5.03 18.58
N ARG A 28 1.67 5.37 17.44
CA ARG A 28 1.34 6.53 16.62
C ARG A 28 -0.04 6.42 15.97
N ALA A 29 -0.41 5.24 15.48
CA ALA A 29 -1.69 5.09 14.78
C ALA A 29 -2.88 5.20 15.72
N ARG A 30 -2.75 4.74 16.98
CA ARG A 30 -3.80 4.80 18.00
C ARG A 30 -4.25 6.21 18.35
N SER A 31 -3.38 7.21 18.18
CA SER A 31 -3.70 8.63 18.35
C SER A 31 -4.07 9.34 17.04
N ALA A 32 -4.02 8.63 15.91
CA ALA A 32 -4.40 9.17 14.61
C ALA A 32 -5.92 9.13 14.44
N GLN A 33 -6.45 10.14 13.75
CA GLN A 33 -7.85 10.15 13.31
C GLN A 33 -8.08 9.10 12.23
N ALA A 34 -7.10 8.90 11.35
CA ALA A 34 -7.15 7.90 10.29
C ALA A 34 -5.76 7.34 9.93
N LEU A 35 -5.74 6.08 9.52
CA LEU A 35 -4.62 5.38 8.91
C LEU A 35 -5.01 4.96 7.48
N TYR A 36 -4.24 5.42 6.49
CA TYR A 36 -4.37 4.98 5.11
C TYR A 36 -3.22 4.03 4.74
N ILE A 37 -3.57 2.90 4.12
CA ILE A 37 -2.63 1.88 3.65
C ILE A 37 -2.73 1.82 2.12
N LEU A 38 -1.76 2.37 1.40
CA LEU A 38 -1.81 2.59 -0.06
C LEU A 38 -1.22 1.42 -0.87
N GLY A 39 -1.69 0.20 -0.58
CA GLY A 39 -1.32 -1.01 -1.31
C GLY A 39 -0.01 -1.66 -0.87
N ASP A 40 0.17 -2.90 -1.35
CA ASP A 40 1.30 -3.78 -1.04
C ASP A 40 1.51 -3.93 0.49
N PHE A 41 0.38 -4.05 1.21
CA PHE A 41 0.34 -4.28 2.64
C PHE A 41 0.87 -5.68 3.00
N PHE A 42 0.48 -6.68 2.20
CA PHE A 42 0.98 -8.05 2.31
C PHE A 42 1.89 -8.40 1.11
N GLU A 43 2.88 -9.27 1.33
CA GLU A 43 3.79 -9.71 0.24
C GLU A 43 3.07 -10.50 -0.87
N ALA A 44 1.94 -11.14 -0.54
CA ALA A 44 0.98 -11.68 -1.49
C ALA A 44 -0.39 -11.88 -0.84
N TRP A 45 -1.47 -11.64 -1.60
CA TRP A 45 -2.83 -12.04 -1.22
C TRP A 45 -3.49 -12.88 -2.30
N ILE A 46 -3.95 -14.08 -1.93
CA ILE A 46 -4.59 -15.02 -2.87
C ILE A 46 -6.11 -15.14 -2.67
N GLY A 47 -6.68 -14.38 -1.74
CA GLY A 47 -8.11 -14.36 -1.42
C GLY A 47 -8.37 -14.46 0.08
N ASP A 48 -9.45 -13.83 0.55
CA ASP A 48 -9.79 -13.75 1.98
C ASP A 48 -10.13 -15.13 2.58
N ASP A 49 -10.60 -16.07 1.76
CA ASP A 49 -10.87 -17.45 2.16
C ASP A 49 -9.60 -18.25 2.52
N ALA A 50 -8.45 -17.74 2.10
CA ALA A 50 -7.15 -18.39 2.20
C ALA A 50 -6.25 -17.82 3.31
N MET A 51 -6.79 -16.94 4.17
CA MET A 51 -5.98 -16.25 5.19
C MET A 51 -5.19 -17.23 6.06
N THR A 52 -3.87 -17.04 6.13
CA THR A 52 -3.01 -17.79 7.07
C THR A 52 -3.22 -17.32 8.51
N PRO A 53 -2.79 -18.08 9.54
CA PRO A 53 -2.83 -17.61 10.92
C PRO A 53 -2.15 -16.26 11.13
N PHE A 54 -1.02 -16.01 10.46
CA PHE A 54 -0.35 -14.72 10.47
C PHE A 54 -1.19 -13.59 9.88
N GLN A 55 -1.79 -13.79 8.70
CA GLN A 55 -2.66 -12.77 8.11
C GLN A 55 -3.89 -12.47 8.99
N ARG A 56 -4.40 -13.48 9.72
CA ARG A 56 -5.46 -13.29 10.72
C ARG A 56 -4.99 -12.49 11.92
N SER A 57 -3.77 -12.68 12.42
CA SER A 57 -3.26 -11.87 13.53
C SER A 57 -3.06 -10.40 13.14
N ILE A 58 -2.61 -10.12 11.91
CA ILE A 58 -2.55 -8.76 11.36
C ILE A 58 -3.95 -8.15 11.22
N CYS A 59 -4.91 -8.94 10.73
CA CYS A 59 -6.31 -8.53 10.64
C CYS A 59 -6.88 -8.16 12.02
N GLN A 60 -6.58 -8.96 13.06
CA GLN A 60 -6.97 -8.66 14.43
C GLN A 60 -6.31 -7.39 14.97
N ALA A 61 -5.02 -7.17 14.72
CA ALA A 61 -4.33 -5.96 15.16
C ALA A 61 -4.91 -4.68 14.53
N LEU A 62 -5.27 -4.72 13.24
CA LEU A 62 -6.02 -3.64 12.58
C LEU A 62 -7.39 -3.46 13.23
N ARG A 63 -8.07 -4.55 13.58
CA ARG A 63 -9.38 -4.48 14.23
C ARG A 63 -9.30 -3.80 15.60
N GLU A 64 -8.31 -4.13 16.41
CA GLU A 64 -8.07 -3.49 17.71
C GLU A 64 -7.82 -1.98 17.56
N LEU A 65 -7.06 -1.57 16.53
CA LEU A 65 -6.88 -0.16 16.21
C LEU A 65 -8.21 0.51 15.82
N SER A 66 -8.98 -0.13 14.93
CA SER A 66 -10.28 0.39 14.48
C SER A 66 -11.26 0.56 15.64
N ASP A 67 -11.37 -0.46 16.50
CA ASP A 67 -12.22 -0.44 17.69
C ASP A 67 -11.78 0.63 18.71
N SER A 68 -10.51 1.09 18.66
CA SER A 68 -10.02 2.20 19.48
C SER A 68 -10.41 3.59 18.96
N GLY A 69 -11.02 3.68 17.77
CA GLY A 69 -11.58 4.91 17.19
C GLY A 69 -10.84 5.46 15.96
N THR A 70 -9.69 4.87 15.59
CA THR A 70 -8.96 5.29 14.38
C THR A 70 -9.61 4.71 13.13
N ALA A 71 -10.00 5.57 12.18
CA ALA A 71 -10.52 5.10 10.90
C ALA A 71 -9.41 4.45 10.06
N ILE A 72 -9.66 3.28 9.47
CA ILE A 72 -8.65 2.58 8.67
C ILE A 72 -9.15 2.48 7.23
N PHE A 73 -8.30 2.92 6.30
CA PHE A 73 -8.55 2.84 4.86
C PHE A 73 -7.46 2.00 4.20
N LEU A 74 -7.86 1.00 3.43
CA LEU A 74 -6.95 0.13 2.70
C LEU A 74 -7.19 0.28 1.21
N MET A 75 -6.13 0.45 0.43
CA MET A 75 -6.15 0.44 -1.03
C MET A 75 -5.40 -0.79 -1.52
N HIS A 76 -5.81 -1.35 -2.65
CA HIS A 76 -5.09 -2.45 -3.29
C HIS A 76 -3.76 -2.00 -3.87
N GLY A 77 -2.71 -2.80 -3.66
CA GLY A 77 -1.48 -2.76 -4.44
C GLY A 77 -1.44 -3.83 -5.52
N ASN A 78 -0.26 -4.03 -6.11
CA ASN A 78 -0.05 -5.08 -7.12
C ASN A 78 0.15 -6.49 -6.52
N ARG A 79 0.45 -6.60 -5.22
CA ARG A 79 0.62 -7.90 -4.52
C ARG A 79 -0.64 -8.41 -3.86
N ASP A 80 -1.52 -7.51 -3.48
CA ASP A 80 -2.67 -7.78 -2.63
C ASP A 80 -4.01 -7.31 -3.21
N PHE A 81 -4.08 -7.11 -4.53
CA PHE A 81 -5.28 -6.75 -5.29
C PHE A 81 -6.48 -7.70 -5.13
N MET A 82 -6.29 -8.90 -4.57
CA MET A 82 -7.37 -9.83 -4.28
C MET A 82 -8.00 -9.62 -2.89
N LEU A 83 -7.46 -8.72 -2.06
CA LEU A 83 -8.06 -8.35 -0.76
C LEU A 83 -9.53 -7.98 -0.94
N GLY A 84 -10.39 -8.60 -0.15
CA GLY A 84 -11.83 -8.48 -0.32
C GLY A 84 -12.53 -7.84 0.87
N GLN A 85 -13.85 -7.80 0.75
CA GLN A 85 -14.74 -7.25 1.79
C GLN A 85 -14.76 -8.10 3.06
N ALA A 86 -14.45 -9.40 2.99
CA ALA A 86 -14.42 -10.25 4.17
C ALA A 86 -13.24 -9.89 5.07
N PHE A 87 -12.05 -9.66 4.51
CA PHE A 87 -10.91 -9.12 5.23
C PHE A 87 -11.23 -7.73 5.80
N CYS A 88 -11.75 -6.82 4.97
CA CYS A 88 -12.00 -5.44 5.40
C CYS A 88 -13.00 -5.37 6.56
N LYS A 89 -14.07 -6.17 6.49
CA LYS A 89 -15.05 -6.28 7.59
C LYS A 89 -14.42 -6.84 8.86
N ALA A 90 -13.59 -7.88 8.76
CA ALA A 90 -12.92 -8.47 9.91
C ALA A 90 -11.93 -7.50 10.57
N ALA A 91 -11.14 -6.79 9.74
CA ALA A 91 -10.13 -5.81 10.16
C ALA A 91 -10.72 -4.46 10.61
N GLY A 92 -12.02 -4.22 10.40
CA GLY A 92 -12.64 -2.92 10.68
C GLY A 92 -12.12 -1.79 9.78
N CYS A 93 -11.77 -2.08 8.53
CA CYS A 93 -11.27 -1.09 7.58
C CYS A 93 -12.19 -0.90 6.36
N THR A 94 -12.02 0.22 5.66
CA THR A 94 -12.74 0.56 4.43
C THR A 94 -11.83 0.37 3.22
N LEU A 95 -12.28 -0.42 2.24
CA LEU A 95 -11.56 -0.60 0.99
C LEU A 95 -11.74 0.61 0.07
N LEU A 96 -10.67 1.32 -0.21
CA LEU A 96 -10.60 2.41 -1.18
C LEU A 96 -10.33 1.87 -2.58
N LYS A 97 -10.87 2.57 -3.58
CA LYS A 97 -10.54 2.34 -4.99
C LYS A 97 -9.19 2.97 -5.31
N ASP A 98 -8.40 2.33 -6.14
CA ASP A 98 -7.27 3.00 -6.81
C ASP A 98 -7.75 3.49 -8.20
N PRO A 99 -7.82 4.81 -8.46
CA PRO A 99 -7.48 5.92 -7.54
C PRO A 99 -8.65 6.39 -6.65
N SER A 100 -8.34 7.16 -5.60
CA SER A 100 -9.33 7.84 -4.73
C SER A 100 -8.91 9.28 -4.42
N VAL A 101 -9.87 10.21 -4.39
CA VAL A 101 -9.64 11.59 -3.91
C VAL A 101 -10.19 11.73 -2.50
N VAL A 102 -9.38 12.27 -1.60
CA VAL A 102 -9.73 12.50 -0.18
C VAL A 102 -9.47 13.96 0.19
N GLN A 103 -9.94 14.38 1.37
CA GLN A 103 -9.73 15.73 1.89
C GLN A 103 -8.76 15.68 3.07
N PHE A 104 -7.60 16.32 2.95
CA PHE A 104 -6.66 16.52 4.05
C PHE A 104 -6.45 18.02 4.27
N ASN A 105 -6.69 18.50 5.49
CA ASN A 105 -6.59 19.93 5.84
C ASN A 105 -7.40 20.86 4.90
N GLY A 106 -8.53 20.39 4.37
CA GLY A 106 -9.35 21.13 3.41
C GLY A 106 -8.81 21.16 1.97
N GLU A 107 -7.71 20.46 1.67
CA GLU A 107 -7.18 20.28 0.31
C GLU A 107 -7.60 18.92 -0.28
N PRO A 108 -8.06 18.86 -1.54
CA PRO A 108 -8.27 17.60 -2.23
C PRO A 108 -6.92 16.93 -2.57
N VAL A 109 -6.76 15.68 -2.14
CA VAL A 109 -5.54 14.88 -2.30
C VAL A 109 -5.86 13.60 -3.06
N LEU A 110 -5.11 13.32 -4.12
CA LEU A 110 -5.22 12.07 -4.88
C LEU A 110 -4.36 10.99 -4.23
N LEU A 111 -4.98 9.84 -3.94
CA LEU A 111 -4.34 8.65 -3.43
C LEU A 111 -4.34 7.57 -4.52
N MET A 112 -3.19 6.92 -4.68
CA MET A 112 -2.98 5.79 -5.60
C MET A 112 -2.01 4.80 -4.95
N HIS A 113 -2.02 3.54 -5.38
CA HIS A 113 -0.88 2.68 -5.07
C HIS A 113 0.35 3.15 -5.86
N GLY A 114 0.17 3.52 -7.14
CA GLY A 114 1.19 4.15 -7.98
C GLY A 114 1.64 3.29 -9.15
N ASP A 115 1.38 1.99 -9.12
CA ASP A 115 1.74 1.05 -10.17
C ASP A 115 1.15 1.39 -11.55
N SER A 116 -0.04 2.01 -11.60
CA SER A 116 -0.63 2.48 -12.85
C SER A 116 0.09 3.65 -13.50
N LEU A 117 1.00 4.32 -12.78
CA LEU A 117 1.77 5.46 -13.29
C LEU A 117 3.04 5.00 -14.02
N CYS A 118 3.44 3.73 -13.88
CA CYS A 118 4.61 3.14 -14.54
C CYS A 118 4.28 2.67 -15.97
N THR A 119 3.75 3.57 -16.81
CA THR A 119 3.17 3.22 -18.12
C THR A 119 4.20 2.78 -19.17
N ARG A 120 5.48 3.11 -18.98
CA ARG A 120 6.60 2.62 -19.80
C ARG A 120 6.92 1.14 -19.58
N ASP A 121 6.51 0.55 -18.46
CA ASP A 121 6.58 -0.91 -18.27
C ASP A 121 5.39 -1.60 -18.96
N GLU A 122 5.44 -1.70 -20.29
CA GLU A 122 4.35 -2.26 -21.09
C GLU A 122 3.99 -3.70 -20.70
N GLY A 123 5.01 -4.50 -20.34
CA GLY A 123 4.82 -5.88 -19.90
C GLY A 123 4.00 -5.94 -18.62
N TYR A 124 4.37 -5.09 -17.64
CA TYR A 124 3.62 -4.94 -16.41
C TYR A 124 2.22 -4.38 -16.66
N MET A 125 2.05 -3.36 -17.52
CA MET A 125 0.74 -2.79 -17.85
C MET A 125 -0.21 -3.81 -18.49
N LYS A 126 0.29 -4.69 -19.36
CA LYS A 126 -0.48 -5.81 -19.93
C LYS A 126 -0.92 -6.80 -18.85
N LEU A 127 0.01 -7.21 -17.98
CA LEU A 127 -0.28 -8.10 -16.86
C LEU A 127 -1.29 -7.49 -15.88
N ARG A 128 -1.10 -6.22 -15.51
CA ARG A 128 -2.01 -5.44 -14.65
C ARG A 128 -3.43 -5.43 -15.22
N ARG A 129 -3.58 -5.12 -16.51
CA ARG A 129 -4.89 -5.10 -17.18
C ARG A 129 -5.55 -6.49 -17.17
N TRP A 130 -4.77 -7.54 -17.37
CA TRP A 130 -5.27 -8.92 -17.30
C TRP A 130 -5.69 -9.32 -15.88
N LEU A 131 -4.84 -9.08 -14.87
CA LEU A 131 -5.10 -9.44 -13.47
C LEU A 131 -6.30 -8.70 -12.88
N ARG A 132 -6.47 -7.41 -13.22
CA ARG A 132 -7.56 -6.57 -12.71
C ARG A 132 -8.85 -6.70 -13.53
N ASN A 133 -8.87 -7.51 -14.59
CA ASN A 133 -10.11 -7.78 -15.34
C ASN A 133 -11.12 -8.54 -14.44
N PRO A 134 -12.39 -8.13 -14.36
CA PRO A 134 -13.40 -8.80 -13.53
C PRO A 134 -13.55 -10.31 -13.81
N VAL A 135 -13.42 -10.74 -15.07
CA VAL A 135 -13.49 -12.15 -15.47
C VAL A 135 -12.27 -12.89 -14.95
N THR A 136 -11.07 -12.32 -15.08
CA THR A 136 -9.85 -12.91 -14.51
C THR A 136 -9.96 -13.04 -13.00
N LEU A 137 -10.39 -11.97 -12.30
CA LEU A 137 -10.60 -12.01 -10.84
C LEU A 137 -11.63 -13.05 -10.43
N PHE A 138 -12.72 -13.17 -11.20
CA PHE A 138 -13.72 -14.22 -10.97
C PHE A 138 -13.09 -15.61 -11.08
N VAL A 139 -12.37 -15.90 -12.17
CA VAL A 139 -11.68 -17.19 -12.35
C VAL A 139 -10.69 -17.44 -11.22
N LEU A 140 -9.82 -16.48 -10.91
CA LEU A 140 -8.80 -16.60 -9.86
C LEU A 140 -9.43 -16.95 -8.50
N ARG A 141 -10.53 -16.29 -8.13
CA ARG A 141 -11.25 -16.55 -6.86
C ARG A 141 -11.87 -17.95 -6.78
N HIS A 142 -12.22 -18.54 -7.92
CA HIS A 142 -12.83 -19.89 -7.98
C HIS A 142 -11.80 -21.01 -8.19
N LEU A 143 -10.52 -20.69 -8.34
CA LEU A 143 -9.47 -21.71 -8.39
C LEU A 143 -9.28 -22.36 -7.01
N PRO A 144 -9.00 -23.68 -6.96
CA PRO A 144 -8.57 -24.34 -5.74
C PRO A 144 -7.36 -23.63 -5.11
N LEU A 145 -7.31 -23.63 -3.78
CA LEU A 145 -6.28 -22.91 -3.01
C LEU A 145 -4.85 -23.25 -3.46
N GLY A 146 -4.54 -24.53 -3.63
CA GLY A 146 -3.21 -24.98 -4.09
C GLY A 146 -2.84 -24.43 -5.47
N SER A 147 -3.80 -24.29 -6.38
CA SER A 147 -3.59 -23.69 -7.71
C SER A 147 -3.30 -22.19 -7.61
N ARG A 148 -4.03 -21.46 -6.77
CA ARG A 148 -3.77 -20.04 -6.51
C ARG A 148 -2.39 -19.82 -5.90
N GLN A 149 -2.00 -20.63 -4.91
CA GLN A 149 -0.67 -20.58 -4.30
C GLN A 149 0.44 -20.81 -5.33
N LYS A 150 0.28 -21.83 -6.20
CA LYS A 150 1.23 -22.11 -7.27
C LYS A 150 1.35 -20.93 -8.24
N LEU A 151 0.22 -20.34 -8.65
CA LEU A 151 0.21 -19.17 -9.54
C LEU A 151 0.88 -17.96 -8.88
N ALA A 152 0.57 -17.66 -7.62
CA ALA A 152 1.18 -16.55 -6.90
C ALA A 152 2.70 -16.72 -6.75
N ARG A 153 3.19 -17.93 -6.47
CA ARG A 153 4.63 -18.23 -6.47
C ARG A 153 5.26 -18.02 -7.86
N LYS A 154 4.60 -18.48 -8.92
CA LYS A 154 5.07 -18.31 -10.31
C LYS A 154 5.16 -16.83 -10.69
N LEU A 155 4.09 -16.06 -10.51
CA LEU A 155 4.04 -14.63 -10.82
C LEU A 155 5.12 -13.86 -10.07
N ARG A 156 5.34 -14.17 -8.78
CA ARG A 156 6.42 -13.54 -7.99
C ARG A 156 7.81 -13.89 -8.53
N SER A 157 8.06 -15.16 -8.86
CA SER A 157 9.34 -15.58 -9.42
C SER A 157 9.62 -14.89 -10.74
N GLU A 158 8.64 -14.82 -11.64
CA GLU A 158 8.77 -14.16 -12.94
C GLU A 158 8.95 -12.65 -12.78
N SER A 159 8.21 -12.01 -11.88
CA SER A 159 8.35 -10.59 -11.58
C SER A 159 9.75 -10.27 -11.05
N ARG A 160 10.28 -11.03 -10.08
CA ARG A 160 11.63 -10.82 -9.54
C ARG A 160 12.71 -10.90 -10.63
N THR A 161 12.58 -11.87 -11.55
CA THR A 161 13.51 -12.02 -12.68
C THR A 161 13.40 -10.85 -13.65
N GLN A 162 12.18 -10.45 -14.02
CA GLN A 162 11.98 -9.34 -14.96
C GLN A 162 12.41 -8.00 -14.38
N THR A 163 12.09 -7.69 -13.12
CA THR A 163 12.48 -6.43 -12.47
C THR A 163 14.00 -6.27 -12.41
N ARG A 164 14.76 -7.37 -12.15
CA ARG A 164 16.24 -7.33 -12.17
C ARG A 164 16.84 -6.99 -13.53
N MET A 165 16.11 -7.26 -14.62
CA MET A 165 16.58 -7.00 -15.98
C MET A 165 16.12 -5.64 -16.53
N LYS A 166 15.21 -4.94 -15.84
CA LYS A 166 14.69 -3.64 -16.28
C LYS A 166 15.58 -2.51 -15.80
N ALA A 167 15.75 -1.51 -16.65
CA ALA A 167 16.40 -0.26 -16.26
C ALA A 167 15.55 0.49 -15.22
N ASN A 168 16.22 1.23 -14.33
CA ASN A 168 15.59 1.92 -13.20
C ASN A 168 14.51 2.93 -13.63
N ASP A 169 14.63 3.52 -14.82
CA ASP A 169 13.69 4.48 -15.41
C ASP A 169 12.44 3.82 -16.01
N ILE A 170 12.47 2.51 -16.28
CA ILE A 170 11.32 1.75 -16.79
C ILE A 170 10.36 1.37 -15.65
N VAL A 171 10.89 1.12 -14.45
CA VAL A 171 10.11 0.67 -13.29
C VAL A 171 9.59 1.81 -12.41
N ASP A 172 10.12 3.02 -12.59
CA ASP A 172 9.59 4.23 -11.92
C ASP A 172 8.39 4.80 -12.70
N VAL A 173 7.72 5.78 -12.11
CA VAL A 173 6.60 6.46 -12.74
C VAL A 173 7.02 7.12 -14.05
N THR A 174 6.11 7.14 -15.02
CA THR A 174 6.29 7.89 -16.26
C THR A 174 6.06 9.37 -15.95
N PRO A 175 7.06 10.26 -16.10
CA PRO A 175 6.99 11.64 -15.61
C PRO A 175 5.80 12.43 -16.13
N GLU A 176 5.38 12.18 -17.37
CA GLU A 176 4.26 12.86 -18.03
C GLU A 176 2.89 12.45 -17.46
N GLU A 177 2.79 11.26 -16.85
CA GLU A 177 1.54 10.77 -16.26
C GLU A 177 1.18 11.50 -14.97
N ILE A 178 2.18 12.01 -14.23
CA ILE A 178 1.97 12.73 -12.98
C ILE A 178 1.14 14.00 -13.17
N PRO A 179 1.54 14.99 -14.01
CA PRO A 179 0.73 16.17 -14.22
C PRO A 179 -0.61 15.83 -14.89
N ARG A 180 -0.63 14.85 -15.81
CA ARG A 180 -1.86 14.42 -16.50
C ARG A 180 -2.92 13.92 -15.51
N ILE A 181 -2.55 13.00 -14.61
CA ILE A 181 -3.51 12.42 -13.65
C ILE A 181 -3.93 13.44 -12.61
N MET A 182 -3.01 14.30 -12.15
CA MET A 182 -3.34 15.35 -11.17
C MET A 182 -4.31 16.38 -11.75
N GLN A 183 -4.11 16.78 -13.01
CA GLN A 183 -5.05 17.64 -13.74
C GLN A 183 -6.40 16.97 -13.95
N GLN A 184 -6.42 15.69 -14.35
CA GLN A 184 -7.65 14.92 -14.54
C GLN A 184 -8.53 14.89 -13.27
N TYR A 185 -7.92 14.76 -12.10
CA TYR A 185 -8.64 14.73 -10.81
C TYR A 185 -8.76 16.11 -10.14
N GLY A 186 -8.22 17.17 -10.75
CA GLY A 186 -8.29 18.54 -10.21
C GLY A 186 -7.55 18.72 -8.88
N VAL A 187 -6.45 17.99 -8.66
CA VAL A 187 -5.68 18.02 -7.40
C VAL A 187 -4.32 18.70 -7.54
N LYS A 188 -3.78 19.19 -6.43
CA LYS A 188 -2.40 19.72 -6.33
C LYS A 188 -1.47 18.81 -5.52
N THR A 189 -2.01 17.78 -4.88
CA THR A 189 -1.25 16.78 -4.14
C THR A 189 -1.61 15.38 -4.61
N LEU A 190 -0.58 14.62 -4.96
CA LEU A 190 -0.65 13.18 -5.22
C LEU A 190 0.18 12.45 -4.15
N ILE A 191 -0.36 11.39 -3.56
CA ILE A 191 0.37 10.49 -2.65
C ILE A 191 0.27 9.08 -3.20
N HIS A 192 1.40 8.40 -3.34
CA HIS A 192 1.46 7.01 -3.79
C HIS A 192 2.65 6.24 -3.20
N GLY A 193 2.65 4.91 -3.34
CA GLY A 193 3.74 4.00 -2.99
C GLY A 193 4.40 3.39 -4.23
N HIS A 194 4.53 2.06 -4.24
CA HIS A 194 4.94 1.18 -5.34
C HIS A 194 6.39 1.30 -5.82
N THR A 195 6.95 2.51 -5.91
CA THR A 195 8.28 2.69 -6.53
C THR A 195 9.44 2.53 -5.54
N HIS A 196 9.14 2.43 -4.24
CA HIS A 196 10.12 2.25 -3.15
C HIS A 196 11.17 3.38 -3.11
N ARG A 197 10.79 4.58 -3.54
CA ARG A 197 11.64 5.77 -3.66
C ARG A 197 11.06 6.92 -2.83
N PRO A 198 11.10 6.85 -1.49
CA PRO A 198 10.47 7.85 -0.63
C PRO A 198 11.00 9.25 -0.90
N ALA A 199 10.11 10.16 -1.29
CA ALA A 199 10.47 11.53 -1.65
C ALA A 199 9.25 12.45 -1.71
N ILE A 200 9.47 13.75 -1.50
CA ILE A 200 8.51 14.80 -1.81
C ILE A 200 9.02 15.56 -3.04
N HIS A 201 8.41 15.30 -4.19
CA HIS A 201 8.72 16.00 -5.43
C HIS A 201 7.86 17.26 -5.54
N LYS A 202 8.50 18.41 -5.73
CA LYS A 202 7.82 19.65 -6.10
C LYS A 202 7.60 19.66 -7.61
N LEU A 203 6.42 20.06 -8.04
CA LEU A 203 6.05 20.18 -9.44
C LEU A 203 5.17 21.41 -9.68
N GLN A 204 4.96 21.73 -10.94
CA GLN A 204 4.20 22.88 -11.38
C GLN A 204 3.09 22.40 -12.33
N LEU A 205 1.83 22.74 -12.03
CA LEU A 205 0.66 22.44 -12.86
C LEU A 205 0.10 23.77 -13.39
N GLY A 206 0.57 24.21 -14.56
CA GLY A 206 0.29 25.55 -15.08
C GLY A 206 0.87 26.61 -14.13
N GLU A 207 0.03 27.52 -13.63
CA GLU A 207 0.43 28.57 -12.67
C GLU A 207 0.41 28.10 -11.20
N HIS A 208 0.03 26.85 -10.93
CA HIS A 208 -0.09 26.35 -9.57
C HIS A 208 1.06 25.44 -9.15
N ALA A 209 1.66 25.74 -7.99
CA ALA A 209 2.54 24.81 -7.31
C ALA A 209 1.77 23.54 -6.90
N ALA A 210 2.41 22.39 -7.08
CA ALA A 210 1.89 21.08 -6.77
C ALA A 210 2.97 20.19 -6.17
N ARG A 211 2.58 19.03 -5.64
CA ARG A 211 3.51 18.04 -5.07
C ARG A 211 3.08 16.61 -5.31
N ARG A 212 4.08 15.73 -5.45
CA ARG A 212 3.94 14.27 -5.47
C ARG A 212 4.75 13.72 -4.32
N ILE A 213 4.07 13.01 -3.42
CA ILE A 213 4.69 12.38 -2.25
C ILE A 213 4.71 10.88 -2.49
N VAL A 214 5.92 10.32 -2.48
CA VAL A 214 6.15 8.88 -2.62
C VAL A 214 6.41 8.32 -1.23
N LEU A 215 5.61 7.35 -0.81
CA LEU A 215 5.79 6.62 0.45
C LEU A 215 6.99 5.65 0.33
N GLY A 216 7.61 5.36 1.47
CA GLY A 216 8.76 4.44 1.52
C GLY A 216 8.33 3.02 1.82
N ASP A 217 9.07 2.06 1.28
CA ASP A 217 8.89 0.64 1.58
C ASP A 217 9.57 0.26 2.89
N TRP A 218 9.09 -0.83 3.47
CA TRP A 218 9.53 -1.27 4.79
C TRP A 218 10.61 -2.34 4.73
N ASP A 219 11.39 -2.48 3.66
CA ASP A 219 12.41 -3.53 3.59
C ASP A 219 13.53 -3.34 4.62
N LYS A 220 13.93 -2.09 4.89
CA LYS A 220 15.07 -1.77 5.79
C LYS A 220 14.71 -0.98 7.04
N GLN A 221 13.66 -0.17 6.96
CA GLN A 221 13.17 0.69 8.04
C GLN A 221 11.70 1.02 7.79
N GLY A 222 10.96 1.37 8.83
CA GLY A 222 9.56 1.77 8.67
C GLY A 222 9.45 3.16 8.09
N TRP A 223 8.34 3.44 7.40
CA TRP A 223 8.02 4.76 6.88
C TRP A 223 6.58 5.13 7.19
N ALA A 224 6.36 6.41 7.51
CA ALA A 224 5.03 6.96 7.57
C ALA A 224 5.04 8.42 7.09
N LEU A 225 4.01 8.77 6.32
CA LEU A 225 3.66 10.15 6.07
C LEU A 225 2.64 10.59 7.12
N GLN A 226 2.98 11.61 7.87
CA GLN A 226 2.09 12.27 8.80
C GLN A 226 1.46 13.51 8.15
N VAL A 227 0.15 13.66 8.33
CA VAL A 227 -0.60 14.84 7.88
C VAL A 227 -1.35 15.44 9.06
N ASP A 228 -1.08 16.71 9.35
CA ASP A 228 -1.68 17.50 10.43
C ASP A 228 -1.70 18.98 10.05
N GLU A 229 -2.05 19.87 10.99
CA GLU A 229 -2.16 21.31 10.75
C GLU A 229 -0.86 21.94 10.26
N GLN A 230 0.30 21.31 10.51
CA GLN A 230 1.61 21.76 10.06
C GLN A 230 1.93 21.34 8.62
N GLY A 231 1.15 20.42 8.04
CA GLY A 231 1.26 20.00 6.65
C GLY A 231 1.59 18.52 6.49
N PHE A 232 2.54 18.22 5.61
CA PHE A 232 2.89 16.85 5.20
C PHE A 232 4.34 16.54 5.59
N ALA A 233 4.53 15.59 6.50
CA ALA A 233 5.84 15.19 7.00
C ALA A 233 6.09 13.70 6.70
N LEU A 234 6.91 13.42 5.68
CA LEU A 234 7.37 12.07 5.35
C LEU A 234 8.66 11.77 6.13
N ALA A 235 8.65 10.74 6.97
CA ALA A 235 9.82 10.39 7.78
C ALA A 235 9.99 8.87 7.92
N PRO A 236 11.24 8.38 7.92
CA PRO A 236 11.54 7.02 8.32
C PRO A 236 11.54 6.88 9.84
N PHE A 237 11.40 5.65 10.32
CA PHE A 237 11.64 5.26 11.70
C PHE A 237 12.28 3.88 11.75
N GLY A 238 13.18 3.66 12.72
CA GLY A 238 13.85 2.37 12.88
C GLY A 238 12.87 1.28 13.34
N PHE A 239 13.16 0.03 12.97
CA PHE A 239 12.54 -1.12 13.63
C PHE A 239 13.04 -1.12 15.08
N GLY A 240 12.21 -0.69 16.01
CA GLY A 240 12.63 -0.52 17.40
C GLY A 240 13.32 -1.76 17.96
N ASN A 241 14.47 -1.57 18.62
CA ASN A 241 15.01 -2.57 19.54
C ASN A 241 14.17 -2.52 20.82
N ALA A 242 13.00 -3.14 20.80
CA ALA A 242 12.25 -3.41 22.02
C ALA A 242 11.97 -4.92 22.06
N GLN A 243 12.55 -5.58 23.06
CA GLN A 243 12.15 -6.91 23.52
C GLN A 243 10.68 -6.84 23.98
N LEU A 244 9.74 -6.86 23.03
CA LEU A 244 8.37 -7.24 23.32
C LEU A 244 8.37 -8.76 23.41
N ALA A 245 8.48 -9.24 24.65
CA ALA A 245 8.21 -10.63 24.99
C ALA A 245 6.87 -11.03 24.38
N LEU A 246 6.86 -12.10 23.58
CA LEU A 246 5.63 -12.76 23.18
C LEU A 246 4.90 -13.18 24.46
N PRO A 247 3.59 -12.91 24.61
CA PRO A 247 2.84 -13.47 25.73
C PRO A 247 2.74 -14.99 25.51
N GLY A 248 3.32 -15.77 26.41
CA GLY A 248 3.03 -17.21 26.55
C GLY A 248 4.09 -18.18 26.02
N ALA A 249 5.30 -18.14 26.58
CA ALA A 249 6.14 -19.33 26.74
C ALA A 249 6.23 -19.69 28.23
#